data_AF-A0A2Z4RCD2-F1
#
_entry.id   AF-A0A2Z4RCD2-F1
#
_cell.length_a   1.000
_cell.length_b   1.000
_cell.length_c   1.000
_cell.angle_alpha   90.00
_cell.angle_beta   90.00
_cell.angle_gamma   90.00
#
_symmetry.space_group_name_H-M   'P 1'
#
loop_
_entity.id
_entity.type
_entity.pdbx_description
1 polymer ?
#
loop_
_entity_poly.entity_id
_entity_poly.type
_entity_poly.pdbx_seq_one_letter_code
_entity_poly.pdbx_strand_id
1 'polypeptide(L)'
;MSVLRWCRLLLVAWVTLVAASGIARAEPVAMITGEQWMQSTEQLKKVYLIGIANAFEVEAAYHAAKPPTDEQSLIPRFGRGLKGQTLDTVRERLNQWYAANPDRVKRPVLETIWFEMVVPGLKQNK
;
A
#
# COMPACT_ATOMS: atom_id res chain seq x y z
N MET A 1 12.94 43.04 -41.49
CA MET A 1 12.13 43.01 -40.25
C MET A 1 11.19 41.79 -40.12
N SER A 2 11.07 40.91 -41.12
CA SER A 2 10.17 39.73 -41.06
C SER A 2 10.76 38.53 -40.29
N VAL A 3 12.04 38.23 -40.48
CA VAL A 3 12.72 37.04 -39.92
C VAL A 3 12.78 37.07 -38.39
N LEU A 4 13.03 38.24 -37.79
CA LEU A 4 13.11 38.39 -36.34
C LEU A 4 11.73 38.22 -35.65
N ARG A 5 10.63 38.59 -36.33
CA ARG A 5 9.26 38.34 -35.86
C ARG A 5 8.91 36.85 -35.93
N TRP A 6 9.36 36.16 -36.97
CA TRP A 6 9.14 34.72 -37.12
C TRP A 6 9.91 33.88 -36.10
N CYS A 7 11.18 34.21 -35.81
CA CYS A 7 11.94 33.56 -34.73
C CYS A 7 11.29 33.76 -33.35
N ARG A 8 10.75 34.95 -33.07
CA ARG A 8 10.03 35.20 -31.81
C ARG A 8 8.74 34.40 -31.70
N LEU A 9 7.98 34.27 -32.79
CA LEU A 9 6.76 33.46 -32.81
C LEU A 9 7.05 31.97 -32.63
N LEU A 10 8.14 31.46 -33.23
CA LEU A 10 8.59 30.08 -33.04
C LEU A 10 9.05 29.81 -31.60
N LEU A 11 9.81 30.72 -30.99
CA LEU A 11 10.23 30.60 -29.59
C LEU A 11 9.05 30.60 -28.61
N VAL A 12 8.04 31.44 -28.84
CA VAL A 12 6.83 31.47 -28.00
C VAL A 12 6.03 30.16 -28.15
N ALA A 13 5.89 29.64 -29.37
CA ALA A 13 5.21 28.37 -29.61
C ALA A 13 5.91 27.18 -28.94
N TRP A 14 7.23 27.18 -28.88
CA TRP A 14 8.03 26.15 -28.20
C TRP A 14 7.87 26.20 -26.67
N VAL A 15 7.88 27.39 -26.06
CA VAL A 15 7.70 27.55 -24.61
C VAL A 15 6.31 27.09 -24.17
N THR A 16 5.26 27.33 -24.98
CA THR A 16 3.92 26.83 -24.69
C THR A 16 3.80 25.31 -24.81
N LEU A 17 4.55 24.69 -25.72
CA LEU A 17 4.52 23.23 -25.91
C LEU A 17 5.19 22.49 -24.74
N VAL A 18 6.28 23.03 -24.18
CA VAL A 18 6.97 22.47 -23.02
C VAL A 18 6.16 22.63 -21.72
N ALA A 19 5.36 23.69 -21.58
CA ALA A 19 4.45 23.86 -20.45
C ALA A 19 3.22 22.93 -20.52
N ALA A 20 2.81 22.53 -21.74
CA ALA A 20 1.70 21.61 -21.98
C ALA A 20 2.10 20.12 -21.90
N SER A 21 3.40 19.79 -22.03
CA SER A 21 3.93 18.50 -21.61
C SER A 21 4.01 18.45 -20.08
N GLY A 22 2.84 18.44 -19.44
CA GLY A 22 2.71 18.07 -18.05
C GLY A 22 3.45 16.76 -17.85
N ILE A 23 4.47 16.78 -17.00
CA ILE A 23 5.08 15.56 -16.48
C ILE A 23 3.90 14.78 -15.90
N ALA A 24 3.48 13.72 -16.59
CA ALA A 24 2.57 12.74 -16.04
C ALA A 24 3.31 12.11 -14.86
N ARG A 25 3.20 12.75 -13.69
CA ARG A 25 3.65 12.18 -12.43
C ARG A 25 2.78 10.96 -12.25
N ALA A 26 3.37 9.77 -12.42
CA ALA A 26 2.70 8.54 -12.05
C ALA A 26 2.18 8.72 -10.62
N GLU A 27 0.86 8.74 -10.45
CA GLU A 27 0.30 8.77 -9.10
C GLU A 27 0.84 7.54 -8.38
N PRO A 28 1.42 7.70 -7.18
CA PRO A 28 1.86 6.56 -6.40
C PRO A 28 0.68 5.61 -6.23
N VAL A 29 0.94 4.30 -6.34
CA VAL A 29 -0.07 3.27 -6.16
C VAL A 29 -0.85 3.58 -4.88
N ALA A 30 -2.14 3.86 -5.03
CA ALA A 30 -2.97 4.27 -3.90
C ALA A 30 -2.98 3.17 -2.85
N MET A 31 -2.47 3.47 -1.65
CA MET A 31 -2.56 2.56 -0.52
C MET A 31 -3.98 2.61 0.06
N ILE A 32 -4.55 1.45 0.38
CA ILE A 32 -5.83 1.40 1.09
C ILE A 32 -5.61 1.90 2.51
N THR A 33 -6.26 2.98 2.89
CA THR A 33 -6.25 3.54 4.25
C THR A 33 -7.50 3.10 5.02
N GLY A 34 -7.58 3.50 6.28
CA GLY A 34 -8.78 3.37 7.09
C GLY A 34 -10.02 4.02 6.47
N GLU A 35 -9.86 5.11 5.70
CA GLU A 35 -10.99 5.77 5.04
C GLU A 35 -11.66 4.82 4.03
N GLN A 36 -10.89 4.27 3.08
CA GLN A 36 -11.41 3.32 2.10
C GLN A 36 -11.84 2.02 2.77
N TRP A 37 -11.11 1.56 3.79
CA TRP A 37 -11.46 0.37 4.55
C TRP A 37 -12.85 0.49 5.18
N MET A 38 -13.12 1.56 5.92
CA MET A 38 -14.39 1.75 6.63
C MET A 38 -15.58 1.95 5.68
N GLN A 39 -15.34 2.47 4.48
CA GLN A 39 -16.35 2.61 3.41
C GLN A 39 -16.56 1.32 2.60
N SER A 40 -15.65 0.35 2.70
CA SER A 40 -15.70 -0.89 1.92
C SER A 40 -16.69 -1.89 2.50
N THR A 41 -17.27 -2.70 1.61
CA THR A 41 -18.08 -3.85 2.03
C THR A 41 -17.23 -4.90 2.73
N GLU A 42 -17.86 -5.73 3.56
CA GLU A 42 -17.16 -6.83 4.24
C GLU A 42 -16.50 -7.79 3.26
N GLN A 43 -17.13 -8.06 2.11
CA GLN A 43 -16.54 -8.90 1.07
C GLN A 43 -15.29 -8.26 0.47
N LEU A 44 -15.31 -6.95 0.17
CA LEU A 44 -14.16 -6.25 -0.41
C LEU A 44 -12.97 -6.21 0.55
N LYS A 45 -13.24 -5.99 1.86
CA LYS A 45 -12.23 -6.10 2.92
C LYS A 45 -11.58 -7.49 2.93
N LYS A 46 -12.38 -8.56 2.85
CA LYS A 46 -11.84 -9.94 2.80
C LYS A 46 -10.97 -10.17 1.56
N VAL A 47 -11.44 -9.75 0.38
CA VAL A 47 -10.68 -9.90 -0.88
C VAL A 47 -9.34 -9.16 -0.80
N TYR A 48 -9.31 -7.96 -0.22
CA TYR A 48 -8.06 -7.22 -0.01
C TYR A 48 -7.06 -8.01 0.87
N LEU A 49 -7.53 -8.59 1.99
CA LEU A 49 -6.69 -9.40 2.87
C LEU A 49 -6.21 -10.69 2.18
N ILE A 50 -7.05 -11.34 1.37
CA ILE A 50 -6.65 -12.48 0.53
C ILE A 50 -5.56 -12.05 -0.46
N GLY A 51 -5.69 -10.88 -1.07
CA GLY A 51 -4.66 -10.34 -1.98
C GLY A 51 -3.29 -10.19 -1.31
N ILE A 52 -3.26 -9.73 -0.05
CA ILE A 52 -2.02 -9.65 0.75
C ILE A 52 -1.46 -11.05 1.01
N ALA A 53 -2.30 -12.01 1.40
CA ALA A 53 -1.85 -13.39 1.63
C ALA A 53 -1.28 -14.02 0.35
N ASN A 54 -1.93 -13.81 -0.79
CA ASN A 54 -1.44 -14.28 -2.09
C ASN A 54 -0.10 -13.63 -2.47
N ALA A 55 0.12 -12.36 -2.12
CA ALA A 55 1.43 -11.72 -2.35
C ALA A 55 2.55 -12.39 -1.55
N PHE A 56 2.26 -12.86 -0.33
CA PHE A 56 3.22 -13.66 0.45
C PHE A 56 3.46 -15.04 -0.16
N GLU A 57 2.46 -15.65 -0.80
CA GLU A 57 2.68 -16.89 -1.56
C GLU A 57 3.61 -16.66 -2.76
N VAL A 58 3.48 -15.52 -3.45
CA VAL A 58 4.41 -15.12 -4.52
C VAL A 58 5.84 -14.93 -3.98
N GLU A 59 6.01 -14.25 -2.85
CA GLU A 59 7.33 -14.12 -2.20
C GLU A 59 7.91 -15.48 -1.81
N ALA A 60 7.10 -16.37 -1.23
CA ALA A 60 7.51 -17.73 -0.88
C ALA A 60 7.97 -18.52 -2.12
N ALA A 61 7.21 -18.45 -3.21
CA ALA A 61 7.54 -19.10 -4.47
C ALA A 61 8.78 -18.50 -5.14
N TYR A 62 8.98 -17.18 -5.04
CA TYR A 62 10.18 -16.51 -5.56
C TYR A 62 11.45 -17.00 -4.86
N HIS A 63 11.38 -17.19 -3.54
CA HIS A 63 12.52 -17.65 -2.76
C HIS A 63 12.72 -19.17 -2.75
N ALA A 64 11.68 -19.95 -3.03
CA ALA A 64 11.67 -21.41 -3.22
C ALA A 64 12.76 -22.15 -2.41
N ALA A 65 13.81 -22.62 -3.09
CA ALA A 65 14.87 -23.47 -2.52
C ALA A 65 15.86 -22.72 -1.61
N LYS A 66 15.86 -21.38 -1.63
CA LYS A 66 16.75 -20.55 -0.81
C LYS A 66 15.92 -19.49 -0.06
N PRO A 67 15.20 -19.90 1.01
CA PRO A 67 14.48 -18.97 1.85
C PRO A 67 15.42 -17.88 2.38
N PRO A 68 15.00 -16.61 2.34
CA PRO A 68 15.77 -15.50 2.90
C PRO A 68 15.79 -15.60 4.42
N THR A 69 16.69 -14.85 5.06
CA THR A 69 16.69 -14.74 6.51
C THR A 69 15.40 -14.04 7.00
N ASP A 70 15.05 -14.23 8.27
CA ASP A 70 13.89 -13.57 8.90
C ASP A 70 13.94 -12.03 8.85
N GLU A 71 15.12 -11.44 8.70
CA GLU A 71 15.32 -9.99 8.55
C GLU A 71 15.05 -9.50 7.12
N GLN A 72 15.07 -10.42 6.15
CA GLN A 72 14.95 -10.16 4.73
C GLN A 72 13.60 -10.58 4.14
N SER A 73 12.69 -11.11 4.96
CA SER A 73 11.34 -11.51 4.55
C SER A 73 10.29 -11.10 5.57
N LEU A 74 9.11 -10.75 5.05
CA LEU A 74 7.96 -10.44 5.87
C LEU A 74 7.21 -11.71 6.31
N ILE A 75 7.31 -12.81 5.55
CA ILE A 75 6.54 -14.04 5.76
C ILE A 75 6.71 -14.61 7.18
N PRO A 76 7.94 -14.83 7.71
CA PRO A 76 8.11 -15.44 9.03
C PRO A 76 7.54 -14.55 10.14
N ARG A 77 7.69 -13.22 9.98
CA ARG A 77 7.23 -12.25 10.98
C ARG A 77 5.72 -12.12 11.00
N PHE A 78 5.08 -12.05 9.84
CA PHE A 78 3.63 -12.08 9.73
C PHE A 78 3.06 -13.40 10.26
N GLY A 79 3.65 -14.54 9.89
CA GLY A 79 3.23 -15.86 10.35
C GLY A 79 3.24 -16.01 11.87
N ARG A 80 4.35 -15.60 12.53
CA ARG A 80 4.43 -15.61 14.00
C ARG A 80 3.54 -14.56 14.65
N GLY A 81 3.53 -13.33 14.13
CA GLY A 81 2.77 -12.22 14.69
C GLY A 81 1.25 -12.42 14.62
N LEU A 82 0.77 -13.08 13.56
CA LEU A 82 -0.66 -13.39 13.38
C LEU A 82 -1.02 -14.82 13.79
N LYS A 83 -0.14 -15.56 14.48
CA LYS A 83 -0.44 -16.93 14.95
C LYS A 83 -1.75 -16.94 15.75
N GLY A 84 -2.67 -17.83 15.36
CA GLY A 84 -4.00 -17.95 15.96
C GLY A 84 -5.05 -16.95 15.44
N GLN A 85 -4.68 -16.04 14.55
CA GLN A 85 -5.63 -15.19 13.83
C GLN A 85 -6.16 -15.91 12.59
N THR A 86 -7.41 -15.64 12.25
CA THR A 86 -7.99 -15.95 10.94
C THR A 86 -8.14 -14.66 10.14
N LEU A 87 -8.45 -14.80 8.85
CA LEU A 87 -8.75 -13.63 8.02
C LEU A 87 -9.91 -12.79 8.58
N ASP A 88 -10.92 -13.45 9.15
CA ASP A 88 -12.05 -12.77 9.76
C ASP A 88 -11.69 -12.06 11.07
N THR A 89 -10.82 -12.62 11.90
CA THR A 89 -10.40 -11.93 13.14
C THR A 89 -9.49 -10.75 12.84
N VAL A 90 -8.63 -10.83 11.82
CA VAL A 90 -7.84 -9.67 11.34
C VAL A 90 -8.75 -8.56 10.83
N ARG A 91 -9.73 -8.89 9.98
CA ARG A 91 -10.72 -7.93 9.45
C ARG A 91 -11.47 -7.23 10.58
N GLU A 92 -11.93 -7.99 11.56
CA GLU A 92 -12.70 -7.45 12.67
C GLU A 92 -11.85 -6.55 13.58
N ARG A 93 -10.60 -6.95 13.87
CA ARG A 93 -9.67 -6.10 14.61
C ARG A 93 -9.38 -4.79 13.89
N LEU A 94 -9.28 -4.78 12.55
CA LEU A 94 -9.12 -3.55 11.77
C LEU A 94 -10.36 -2.65 11.89
N ASN A 95 -11.56 -3.21 11.76
CA ASN A 95 -12.81 -2.46 11.94
C ASN A 95 -12.84 -1.78 13.32
N GLN A 96 -12.55 -2.54 14.37
CA GLN A 96 -12.55 -2.03 15.75
C GLN A 96 -11.48 -0.96 15.96
N TRP A 97 -10.28 -1.16 15.44
CA TRP A 97 -9.19 -0.20 15.59
C TRP A 97 -9.51 1.13 14.90
N TYR A 98 -9.97 1.12 13.65
CA TYR A 98 -10.29 2.37 12.95
C TYR A 98 -11.53 3.05 13.54
N ALA A 99 -12.53 2.30 14.02
CA ALA A 99 -13.67 2.87 14.73
C ALA A 99 -13.26 3.56 16.05
N ALA A 100 -12.26 3.00 16.76
CA ALA A 100 -11.73 3.58 17.99
C ALA A 100 -10.72 4.72 17.76
N ASN A 101 -10.19 4.89 16.54
CA ASN A 101 -9.17 5.87 16.18
C ASN A 101 -9.57 6.71 14.95
N PRO A 102 -10.66 7.50 15.02
CA PRO A 102 -11.19 8.25 13.87
C PRO A 102 -10.22 9.32 13.35
N ASP A 103 -9.29 9.81 14.17
CA ASP A 103 -8.23 10.75 13.79
C ASP A 103 -7.10 10.08 12.97
N ARG A 104 -7.05 8.75 12.94
CA ARG A 104 -5.98 7.97 12.29
C ARG A 104 -6.43 7.21 11.04
N VAL A 105 -7.62 7.50 10.52
CA VAL A 105 -8.16 6.81 9.33
C VAL A 105 -7.29 6.96 8.07
N LYS A 106 -6.44 7.99 8.00
CA LYS A 106 -5.47 8.16 6.91
C LYS A 106 -4.31 7.14 6.94
N ARG A 107 -4.15 6.40 8.04
CA ARG A 107 -3.11 5.37 8.15
C ARG A 107 -3.41 4.18 7.22
N PRO A 108 -2.45 3.70 6.42
CA PRO A 108 -2.63 2.52 5.57
C PRO A 108 -3.02 1.26 6.35
N VAL A 109 -3.91 0.45 5.78
CA VAL A 109 -4.40 -0.80 6.39
C VAL A 109 -3.26 -1.77 6.67
N LEU A 110 -2.37 -2.00 5.69
CA LEU A 110 -1.26 -2.93 5.86
C LEU A 110 -0.29 -2.48 6.96
N GLU A 111 -0.07 -1.17 7.08
CA GLU A 111 0.71 -0.58 8.17
C GLU A 111 0.03 -0.82 9.53
N THR A 112 -1.28 -0.63 9.62
CA THR A 112 -2.07 -0.91 10.82
C THR A 112 -1.98 -2.39 11.21
N ILE A 113 -2.09 -3.33 10.25
CA ILE A 113 -1.90 -4.76 10.52
C ILE A 113 -0.51 -5.01 11.13
N TRP A 114 0.54 -4.40 10.56
CA TRP A 114 1.90 -4.57 11.04
C TRP A 114 2.06 -4.11 12.49
N PHE A 115 1.73 -2.86 12.78
CA PHE A 115 2.03 -2.28 14.10
C PHE A 115 1.02 -2.65 15.19
N GLU A 116 -0.24 -2.88 14.84
CA GLU A 116 -1.30 -3.11 15.82
C GLU A 116 -1.58 -4.61 16.04
N MET A 117 -1.10 -5.49 15.16
CA MET A 117 -1.35 -6.93 15.26
C MET A 117 -0.07 -7.76 15.19
N VAL A 118 0.74 -7.59 14.15
CA VAL A 118 1.96 -8.40 13.95
C VAL A 118 3.00 -8.11 15.03
N VAL A 119 3.40 -6.84 15.21
CA VAL A 119 4.44 -6.46 16.17
C VAL A 119 4.06 -6.84 17.62
N PRO A 120 2.83 -6.59 18.11
CA PRO A 120 2.40 -7.07 19.41
C PRO A 120 2.38 -8.59 19.50
N GLY A 121 1.89 -9.28 18.46
CA GLY A 121 1.84 -10.74 18.40
C GLY A 121 3.22 -11.39 18.43
N LEU A 122 4.24 -10.79 17.83
CA LEU A 122 5.63 -11.27 17.90
C LEU A 122 6.19 -11.28 19.33
N LYS A 123 5.70 -10.41 20.21
CA LYS A 123 6.10 -10.39 21.63
C LYS A 123 5.42 -11.50 22.42
N GLN A 124 4.21 -11.89 22.00
CA GLN A 124 3.37 -12.90 22.66
C GLN A 124 3.69 -14.32 22.18
N ASN A 125 3.98 -14.46 20.89
CA ASN A 125 4.28 -15.72 20.21
C ASN A 125 5.79 -15.84 20.02
N LYS A 126 6.49 -16.25 21.08
CA LYS A 126 7.92 -16.61 20.99
C LYS A 126 8.12 -17.92 20.22
#